data_AF-A0A5E4KR42-F1
#
_entry.id   AF-A0A5E4KR42-F1
#
_cell.length_a   1.000
_cell.length_b   1.000
_cell.length_c   1.000
_cell.angle_alpha   90.00
_cell.angle_beta   90.00
_cell.angle_gamma   90.00
#
_symmetry.space_group_name_H-M   'P 1'
#
loop_
_entity.id
_entity.type
_entity.pdbx_description
1 polymer ?
#
loop_
_entity_poly.entity_id
_entity_poly.type
_entity_poly.pdbx_seq_one_letter_code
_entity_poly.pdbx_strand_id
1 'polypeptide(L)'
;MRQGVQERINTVEDDFWTIRLPFFTAQFPTYYTKPQKVWGRFHTSEETYFGAASEIIPLKQKKGKSTYIMMQPYVLEPQLTITVGLYNKPKHYADQDSAIGETISQPKHQGFREVQIGNAQAWYYHEDKTIVLWECFFDSGFHKHPLKDDKNMQNLWRSFEHWLQKQFPKAQTLATPFADPIAESIEEYQAFLKSLGYSPITKAAFGKKL
;
A
#
# COMPACT_ATOMS: atom_id res chain seq x y z
N MET A 1 8.98 1.60 -37.38
CA MET A 1 9.60 1.61 -36.04
C MET A 1 8.94 2.71 -35.22
N ARG A 2 8.09 2.35 -34.24
CA ARG A 2 7.52 3.34 -33.30
C ARG A 2 8.56 3.60 -32.22
N GLN A 3 9.05 4.83 -32.17
CA GLN A 3 9.90 5.31 -31.07
C GLN A 3 9.09 5.18 -29.78
N GLY A 4 9.68 4.50 -28.79
CA GLY A 4 9.09 4.34 -27.47
C GLY A 4 8.92 5.72 -26.85
N VAL A 5 7.68 6.08 -26.50
CA VAL A 5 7.43 7.22 -25.62
C VAL A 5 8.11 6.87 -24.30
N GLN A 6 9.19 7.57 -24.00
CA GLN A 6 9.86 7.45 -22.71
C GLN A 6 8.88 7.99 -21.66
N GLU A 7 8.22 7.08 -20.94
CA GLU A 7 7.20 7.38 -19.94
C GLU A 7 7.83 8.27 -18.86
N ARG A 8 7.56 9.59 -18.93
CA ARG A 8 7.94 10.51 -17.86
C ARG A 8 7.00 10.28 -16.68
N ILE A 9 7.51 9.60 -15.66
CA ILE A 9 6.88 9.54 -14.35
C ILE A 9 7.22 10.86 -13.67
N ASN A 10 6.21 11.65 -13.31
CA ASN A 10 6.44 12.82 -12.45
C ASN A 10 6.63 12.30 -11.02
N THR A 11 7.82 11.81 -10.71
CA THR A 11 8.21 11.51 -9.34
C THR A 11 8.38 12.85 -8.63
N VAL A 12 7.67 13.07 -7.52
CA VAL A 12 8.06 14.12 -6.58
C VAL A 12 9.49 13.76 -6.14
N GLU A 13 10.47 14.60 -6.46
CA GLU A 13 11.83 14.47 -5.91
C GLU A 13 11.72 14.67 -4.41
N ASP A 14 11.74 13.55 -3.68
CA ASP A 14 11.62 13.48 -2.23
C ASP A 14 12.66 12.47 -1.74
N ASP A 15 13.70 13.00 -1.11
CA ASP A 15 14.84 12.23 -0.58
C ASP A 15 14.43 11.25 0.53
N PHE A 16 13.18 11.33 1.02
CA PHE A 16 12.63 10.40 1.99
C PHE A 16 12.51 8.97 1.44
N TRP A 17 12.13 8.81 0.16
CA TRP A 17 11.89 7.49 -0.44
C TRP A 17 13.16 6.95 -1.10
N THR A 18 13.77 5.95 -0.48
CA THR A 18 15.07 5.43 -0.90
C THR A 18 14.96 4.29 -1.93
N ILE A 19 13.84 3.57 -1.95
CA ILE A 19 13.64 2.40 -2.82
C ILE A 19 12.26 2.46 -3.47
N ARG A 20 12.21 2.16 -4.77
CA ARG A 20 10.97 1.98 -5.54
C ARG A 20 11.07 0.69 -6.34
N LEU A 21 10.08 -0.18 -6.23
CA LEU A 21 10.08 -1.45 -6.94
C LEU A 21 8.67 -1.95 -7.27
N PRO A 22 8.50 -2.72 -8.36
CA PRO A 22 7.23 -3.35 -8.67
C PRO A 22 6.93 -4.45 -7.65
N PHE A 23 5.70 -4.50 -7.17
CA PHE A 23 5.29 -5.41 -6.11
C PHE A 23 4.45 -6.55 -6.65
N PHE A 24 3.28 -6.23 -7.20
CA PHE A 24 2.38 -7.21 -7.82
C PHE A 24 1.40 -6.52 -8.77
N THR A 25 0.51 -7.29 -9.38
CA THR A 25 -0.59 -6.77 -10.20
C THR A 25 -1.91 -7.03 -9.48
N ALA A 26 -2.76 -6.02 -9.38
CA ALA A 26 -4.00 -6.05 -8.61
C ALA A 26 -5.19 -5.56 -9.45
N GLN A 27 -6.37 -6.13 -9.22
CA GLN A 27 -7.60 -5.62 -9.82
C GLN A 27 -8.39 -4.85 -8.75
N PHE A 28 -8.41 -3.53 -8.85
CA PHE A 28 -9.22 -2.69 -7.96
C PHE A 28 -10.55 -2.31 -8.63
N PRO A 29 -11.64 -2.17 -7.85
CA PRO A 29 -12.93 -1.69 -8.38
C PRO A 29 -12.81 -0.34 -9.08
N THR A 30 -12.01 0.58 -8.51
CA THR A 30 -11.76 1.93 -9.02
C THR A 30 -11.26 1.97 -10.47
N TYR A 31 -10.57 0.91 -10.92
CA TYR A 31 -9.97 0.85 -12.26
C TYR A 31 -10.73 -0.04 -13.25
N TYR A 32 -11.97 -0.45 -12.90
CA TYR A 32 -13.04 -1.15 -13.65
C TYR A 32 -12.68 -2.19 -14.73
N THR A 33 -11.77 -1.89 -15.65
CA THR A 33 -11.51 -2.66 -16.87
C THR A 33 -10.12 -3.28 -16.95
N LYS A 34 -9.14 -2.84 -16.16
CA LYS A 34 -7.76 -3.35 -16.26
C LYS A 34 -7.09 -3.54 -14.90
N PRO A 35 -6.40 -4.67 -14.69
CA PRO A 35 -5.49 -4.83 -13.55
C PRO A 35 -4.38 -3.77 -13.59
N GLN A 36 -4.04 -3.23 -12.43
CA GLN A 36 -2.99 -2.23 -12.26
C GLN A 36 -1.73 -2.87 -11.68
N LYS A 37 -0.57 -2.40 -12.15
CA LYS A 37 0.71 -2.69 -11.49
C LYS A 37 0.77 -1.88 -10.20
N VAL A 38 0.91 -2.58 -9.08
CA VAL A 38 1.17 -2.01 -7.77
C VAL A 38 2.68 -1.92 -7.57
N TRP A 39 3.14 -0.74 -7.22
CA TRP A 39 4.51 -0.43 -6.85
C TRP A 39 4.58 -0.20 -5.36
N GLY A 40 5.73 -0.47 -4.75
CA GLY A 40 6.04 -0.06 -3.39
C GLY A 40 7.14 1.00 -3.40
N ARG A 41 6.94 2.10 -2.67
CA ARG A 41 8.01 3.03 -2.29
C ARG A 41 8.33 2.83 -0.81
N PHE A 42 9.62 2.78 -0.48
CA PHE A 42 10.09 2.42 0.85
C PHE A 42 10.97 3.51 1.43
N HIS A 43 10.82 3.71 2.74
CA HIS A 43 11.74 4.45 3.59
C HIS A 43 12.24 3.51 4.69
N THR A 44 13.52 3.63 5.02
CA THR A 44 14.15 2.84 6.09
C THR A 44 15.04 3.73 6.93
N SER A 45 14.94 3.62 8.25
CA SER A 45 15.79 4.35 9.19
C SER A 45 16.22 3.45 10.35
N GLU A 46 17.33 3.79 11.01
CA GLU A 46 17.72 3.16 12.28
C GLU A 46 17.13 3.96 13.45
N GLU A 47 16.54 3.26 14.41
CA GLU A 47 15.99 3.84 15.63
C GLU A 47 16.64 3.19 16.85
N THR A 48 16.74 3.94 17.95
CA THR A 48 17.12 3.39 19.25
C THR A 48 15.88 3.25 20.10
N TYR A 49 15.64 2.07 20.66
CA TYR A 49 14.50 1.84 21.53
C TYR A 49 14.94 1.61 22.98
N PHE A 50 14.10 2.06 23.91
CA PHE A 50 14.30 1.91 25.35
C PHE A 50 13.01 1.41 26.00
N GLY A 51 13.05 0.18 26.52
CA GLY A 51 11.93 -0.49 27.15
C GLY A 51 11.15 -1.40 26.20
N ALA A 52 10.97 -2.65 26.58
CA ALA A 52 10.13 -3.63 25.87
C ALA A 52 8.62 -3.47 26.15
N ALA A 53 8.23 -2.51 27.00
CA ALA A 53 6.88 -2.42 27.56
C ALA A 53 5.85 -1.79 26.61
N SER A 54 6.28 -1.04 25.59
CA SER A 54 5.40 -0.43 24.60
C SER A 54 5.15 -1.32 23.39
N GLU A 55 5.82 -2.46 23.29
CA GLU A 55 5.68 -3.37 22.16
C GLU A 55 4.59 -4.42 22.38
N ILE A 56 3.91 -4.80 21.29
CA ILE A 56 2.81 -5.78 21.30
C ILE A 56 3.30 -7.20 21.64
N ILE A 57 4.60 -7.43 21.46
CA ILE A 57 5.29 -8.66 21.82
C ILE A 57 6.37 -8.35 22.86
N PRO A 58 6.58 -9.24 23.85
CA PRO A 58 7.72 -9.10 24.74
C PRO A 58 9.03 -9.25 23.99
N LEU A 59 9.82 -8.17 23.92
CA LEU A 59 11.21 -8.23 23.47
C LEU A 59 12.10 -8.75 24.60
N LYS A 60 13.07 -9.61 24.28
CA LYS A 60 14.05 -10.10 25.26
C LYS A 60 15.01 -8.98 25.63
N GLN A 61 15.41 -8.17 24.66
CA GLN A 61 16.25 -7.01 24.92
C GLN A 61 15.41 -5.81 25.35
N LYS A 62 15.82 -5.19 26.47
CA LYS A 62 15.15 -3.99 27.00
C LYS A 62 15.61 -2.69 26.34
N LYS A 63 16.67 -2.75 25.52
CA LYS A 63 17.18 -1.64 24.73
C LYS A 63 18.00 -2.20 23.57
N GLY A 64 18.06 -1.47 22.47
CA GLY A 64 18.82 -1.89 21.30
C GLY A 64 18.59 -0.95 20.13
N LYS A 65 18.99 -1.42 18.95
CA LYS A 65 18.64 -0.76 17.70
C LYS A 65 17.52 -1.52 17.00
N SER A 66 16.61 -0.78 16.40
CA SER A 66 15.64 -1.31 15.45
C SER A 66 15.86 -0.66 14.09
N THR A 67 15.47 -1.36 13.03
CA THR A 67 15.28 -0.73 11.73
C THR A 67 13.80 -0.49 11.54
N TYR A 68 13.40 0.78 11.40
CA TYR A 68 12.07 1.16 10.98
C TYR A 68 11.94 1.05 9.45
N ILE A 69 10.79 0.58 8.99
CA ILE A 69 10.44 0.45 7.58
C ILE A 69 9.05 1.04 7.40
N MET A 70 8.95 2.01 6.49
CA MET A 70 7.69 2.47 5.93
C MET A 70 7.60 2.06 4.47
N MET A 71 6.47 1.51 4.06
CA MET A 71 6.17 1.21 2.66
C MET A 71 4.82 1.82 2.29
N GLN A 72 4.78 2.56 1.19
CA GLN A 72 3.53 3.03 0.62
C GLN A 72 3.29 2.33 -0.72
N PRO A 73 2.24 1.50 -0.83
CA PRO A 73 1.85 0.95 -2.11
C PRO A 73 1.19 2.05 -2.95
N TYR A 74 1.51 2.09 -4.24
CA TYR A 74 0.97 3.06 -5.17
C TYR A 74 0.74 2.47 -6.57
N VAL A 75 -0.12 3.12 -7.35
CA VAL A 75 -0.31 2.86 -8.77
C VAL A 75 0.04 4.09 -9.60
N LEU A 76 0.28 3.88 -10.89
CA LEU A 76 0.53 4.96 -11.85
C LEU A 76 -0.74 5.25 -12.63
N GLU A 77 -1.29 6.45 -12.46
CA GLU A 77 -2.42 6.92 -13.24
C GLU A 77 -1.97 7.86 -14.36
N PRO A 78 -2.52 7.74 -15.58
CA PRO A 78 -2.19 8.65 -16.67
C PRO A 78 -2.68 10.06 -16.33
N GLN A 79 -1.80 11.05 -16.49
CA GLN A 79 -2.19 12.45 -16.44
C GLN A 79 -2.75 12.86 -17.80
N LEU A 80 -4.07 13.10 -17.85
CA LEU A 80 -4.78 13.47 -19.08
C LEU A 80 -5.16 14.95 -19.04
N THR A 81 -4.86 15.66 -20.14
CA THR A 81 -5.35 17.02 -20.36
C THR A 81 -6.33 17.03 -21.52
N ILE A 82 -7.50 17.60 -21.29
CA ILE A 82 -8.57 17.73 -22.28
C ILE A 82 -8.89 19.20 -22.45
N THR A 83 -8.88 19.69 -23.69
CA THR A 83 -9.35 21.05 -24.00
C THR A 83 -10.84 21.02 -24.31
N VAL A 84 -11.60 21.79 -23.54
CA VAL A 84 -13.05 21.97 -23.73
C VAL A 84 -13.30 23.37 -24.31
N GLY A 85 -14.00 23.42 -25.44
CA GLY A 85 -14.53 24.65 -26.00
C GLY A 85 -15.90 24.94 -25.40
N LEU A 86 -16.09 26.13 -24.85
CA LEU A 86 -17.37 26.53 -24.27
C LEU A 86 -18.31 27.08 -25.34
N TYR A 87 -19.60 26.78 -25.22
CA TYR A 87 -20.61 27.38 -26.10
C TYR A 87 -20.88 28.83 -25.68
N ASN A 88 -21.00 29.73 -26.67
CA ASN A 88 -21.24 31.16 -26.43
C ASN A 88 -22.56 31.47 -25.70
N LYS A 89 -23.54 30.56 -25.79
CA LYS A 89 -24.82 30.61 -25.09
C LYS A 89 -25.15 29.19 -24.62
N PRO A 90 -24.87 28.82 -23.36
CA PRO A 90 -25.28 27.53 -22.81
C PRO A 90 -26.79 27.39 -22.95
N LYS A 91 -27.27 26.27 -23.50
CA LYS A 91 -28.71 26.06 -23.70
C LYS A 91 -29.37 25.70 -22.37
N HIS A 92 -30.47 26.37 -22.03
CA HIS A 92 -31.19 26.24 -20.76
C HIS A 92 -32.55 25.50 -20.86
N TYR A 93 -32.90 24.92 -22.02
CA TYR A 93 -34.24 24.36 -22.25
C TYR A 93 -34.29 22.83 -22.04
N ALA A 94 -35.47 22.36 -21.58
CA ALA A 94 -35.72 21.04 -21.01
C ALA A 94 -35.72 19.86 -22.02
N ASP A 95 -35.52 20.15 -23.29
CA ASP A 95 -35.63 19.24 -24.43
C ASP A 95 -34.27 18.85 -25.05
N GLN A 96 -33.15 19.29 -24.46
CA GLN A 96 -31.79 18.85 -24.81
C GLN A 96 -30.90 18.68 -23.57
N ASP A 97 -29.88 17.83 -23.66
CA ASP A 97 -28.87 17.70 -22.60
C ASP A 97 -28.19 19.05 -22.35
N SER A 98 -28.19 19.49 -21.09
CA SER A 98 -27.59 20.75 -20.65
C SER A 98 -26.06 20.68 -20.73
N ALA A 99 -25.50 20.90 -21.93
CA ALA A 99 -24.06 20.91 -22.17
C ALA A 99 -23.51 22.34 -22.16
N ILE A 100 -22.44 22.56 -21.38
CA ILE A 100 -21.72 23.85 -21.29
C ILE A 100 -20.68 24.05 -22.41
N GLY A 101 -20.37 22.99 -23.16
CA GLY A 101 -19.35 22.98 -24.20
C GLY A 101 -19.12 21.58 -24.78
N GLU A 102 -18.11 21.45 -25.62
CA GLU A 102 -17.67 20.18 -26.19
C GLU A 102 -16.14 20.02 -26.13
N THR A 103 -15.68 18.77 -26.19
CA THR A 103 -14.25 18.49 -26.25
C THR A 103 -13.74 18.79 -27.66
N ILE A 104 -12.88 19.80 -27.78
CA ILE A 104 -12.37 20.29 -29.06
C ILE A 104 -11.00 19.70 -29.44
N SER A 105 -10.46 18.80 -28.60
CA SER A 105 -9.16 18.16 -28.82
C SER A 105 -9.17 16.72 -28.34
N GLN A 106 -8.33 15.87 -28.92
CA GLN A 106 -8.10 14.56 -28.35
C GLN A 106 -7.36 14.69 -26.99
N PRO A 107 -7.66 13.83 -26.00
CA PRO A 107 -6.96 13.83 -24.72
C PRO A 107 -5.45 13.73 -24.91
N LYS A 108 -4.71 14.66 -24.32
CA LYS A 108 -3.24 14.64 -24.31
C LYS A 108 -2.75 13.87 -23.09
N HIS A 109 -1.95 12.84 -23.31
CA HIS A 109 -1.26 12.11 -22.25
C HIS A 109 0.05 12.83 -21.89
N GLN A 110 0.15 13.32 -20.65
CA GLN A 110 1.27 14.15 -20.20
C GLN A 110 2.25 13.41 -19.25
N GLY A 111 2.11 12.09 -19.14
CA GLY A 111 2.90 11.27 -18.22
C GLY A 111 2.01 10.60 -17.19
N PHE A 112 2.60 10.21 -16.06
CA PHE A 112 1.89 9.52 -14.98
C PHE A 112 2.02 10.26 -13.66
N ARG A 113 0.97 10.15 -12.83
CA ARG A 113 0.98 10.52 -11.42
C ARG A 113 0.99 9.27 -10.54
N GLU A 114 1.67 9.35 -9.41
CA GLU A 114 1.60 8.32 -8.37
C GLU A 114 0.35 8.54 -7.53
N VAL A 115 -0.48 7.50 -7.41
CA VAL A 115 -1.61 7.47 -6.49
C VAL A 115 -1.30 6.46 -5.41
N GLN A 116 -1.05 6.95 -4.20
CA GLN A 116 -0.95 6.09 -3.02
C GLN A 116 -2.29 5.41 -2.78
N ILE A 117 -2.24 4.12 -2.48
CA ILE A 117 -3.43 3.28 -2.32
C ILE A 117 -3.49 2.56 -0.97
N GLY A 118 -2.53 2.81 -0.09
CA GLY A 118 -2.44 2.17 1.23
C GLY A 118 -1.20 2.58 2.01
N ASN A 119 -0.89 1.82 3.06
CA ASN A 119 0.27 2.01 3.92
C ASN A 119 0.72 0.69 4.54
N ALA A 120 2.01 0.58 4.85
CA ALA A 120 2.54 -0.49 5.67
C ALA A 120 3.75 -0.02 6.48
N GLN A 121 3.85 -0.48 7.72
CA GLN A 121 4.90 -0.10 8.66
C GLN A 121 5.38 -1.33 9.41
N ALA A 122 6.71 -1.44 9.57
CA ALA A 122 7.31 -2.51 10.33
C ALA A 122 8.58 -2.05 11.06
N TRP A 123 8.93 -2.76 12.12
CA TRP A 123 10.17 -2.62 12.86
C TRP A 123 10.89 -3.96 12.90
N TYR A 124 12.17 -3.97 12.54
CA TYR A 124 13.04 -5.13 12.75
C TYR A 124 13.92 -4.92 13.97
N TYR A 125 13.72 -5.77 14.98
CA TYR A 125 14.52 -5.83 16.20
C TYR A 125 15.67 -6.82 16.01
N HIS A 126 16.88 -6.29 15.80
CA HIS A 126 18.04 -7.07 15.33
C HIS A 126 18.46 -8.17 16.31
N GLU A 127 18.55 -7.83 17.60
CA GLU A 127 18.99 -8.74 18.65
C GLU A 127 17.96 -9.84 18.95
N ASP A 128 16.67 -9.47 18.86
CA ASP A 128 15.54 -10.38 19.03
C ASP A 128 15.21 -11.16 17.76
N LYS A 129 15.85 -10.81 16.63
CA LYS A 129 15.59 -11.39 15.29
C LYS A 129 14.10 -11.41 14.96
N THR A 130 13.39 -10.36 15.34
CA THR A 130 11.94 -10.31 15.24
C THR A 130 11.52 -9.09 14.46
N ILE A 131 10.63 -9.30 13.49
CA ILE A 131 9.97 -8.23 12.75
C ILE A 131 8.59 -8.05 13.38
N VAL A 132 8.27 -6.82 13.75
CA VAL A 132 6.93 -6.40 14.15
C VAL A 132 6.34 -5.60 13.00
N LEU A 133 5.40 -6.20 12.27
CA LEU A 133 4.58 -5.53 11.27
C LEU A 133 3.41 -4.89 12.01
N TRP A 134 3.38 -3.57 12.07
CA TRP A 134 2.39 -2.81 12.85
C TRP A 134 1.19 -2.46 11.99
N GLU A 135 1.43 -2.02 10.76
CA GLU A 135 0.38 -1.69 9.79
C GLU A 135 0.70 -2.36 8.45
N CYS A 136 -0.34 -2.83 7.74
CA CYS A 136 -0.23 -3.24 6.35
C CYS A 136 -1.64 -3.33 5.75
N PHE A 137 -2.04 -2.28 5.02
CA PHE A 137 -3.38 -2.17 4.49
C PHE A 137 -3.45 -1.36 3.21
N PHE A 138 -4.55 -1.54 2.51
CA PHE A 138 -5.03 -0.67 1.45
C PHE A 138 -6.10 0.28 1.99
N ASP A 139 -6.20 1.49 1.44
CA ASP A 139 -7.29 2.41 1.78
C ASP A 139 -8.64 1.82 1.34
N SER A 140 -9.75 2.31 1.91
CA SER A 140 -11.10 1.73 1.74
C SER A 140 -11.56 1.55 0.29
N GLY A 141 -11.09 2.40 -0.63
CA GLY A 141 -11.39 2.27 -2.07
C GLY A 141 -10.65 1.12 -2.77
N PHE A 142 -9.68 0.49 -2.11
CA PHE A 142 -8.76 -0.48 -2.70
C PHE A 142 -8.79 -1.87 -2.04
N HIS A 143 -9.65 -2.06 -1.03
CA HIS A 143 -9.90 -3.36 -0.43
C HIS A 143 -11.38 -3.70 -0.35
N LYS A 144 -11.69 -4.94 0.06
CA LYS A 144 -13.04 -5.44 0.25
C LYS A 144 -13.15 -6.27 1.53
N HIS A 145 -14.33 -6.22 2.13
CA HIS A 145 -14.71 -7.13 3.19
C HIS A 145 -15.42 -8.37 2.61
N PRO A 146 -15.25 -9.55 3.23
CA PRO A 146 -14.33 -9.78 4.35
C PRO A 146 -12.86 -9.86 3.87
N LEU A 147 -11.91 -9.30 4.65
CA LEU A 147 -10.49 -9.19 4.30
C LEU A 147 -9.85 -10.53 3.93
N LYS A 148 -10.28 -11.63 4.58
CA LYS A 148 -9.83 -13.00 4.29
C LYS A 148 -10.08 -13.40 2.83
N ASP A 149 -11.07 -12.83 2.16
CA ASP A 149 -11.45 -13.16 0.78
C ASP A 149 -10.89 -12.12 -0.23
N ASP A 150 -10.31 -11.03 0.27
CA ASP A 150 -9.67 -10.02 -0.56
C ASP A 150 -8.26 -10.44 -1.00
N LYS A 151 -8.18 -10.88 -2.25
CA LYS A 151 -6.91 -11.28 -2.89
C LYS A 151 -5.90 -10.13 -2.97
N ASN A 152 -6.34 -8.88 -3.13
CA ASN A 152 -5.41 -7.76 -3.20
C ASN A 152 -4.77 -7.54 -1.83
N MET A 153 -5.56 -7.54 -0.76
CA MET A 153 -5.06 -7.42 0.62
C MET A 153 -4.10 -8.57 0.96
N GLN A 154 -4.44 -9.81 0.61
CA GLN A 154 -3.53 -10.96 0.78
C GLN A 154 -2.22 -10.80 0.00
N ASN A 155 -2.29 -10.29 -1.23
CA ASN A 155 -1.11 -10.07 -2.05
C ASN A 155 -0.22 -8.95 -1.50
N LEU A 156 -0.80 -7.89 -0.95
CA LEU A 156 -0.06 -6.83 -0.26
C LEU A 156 0.76 -7.40 0.90
N TRP A 157 0.09 -8.14 1.79
CA TRP A 157 0.74 -8.80 2.93
C TRP A 157 1.86 -9.73 2.48
N ARG A 158 1.55 -10.72 1.63
CA ARG A 158 2.56 -11.70 1.18
C ARG A 158 3.75 -11.04 0.49
N SER A 159 3.52 -10.01 -0.31
CA SER A 159 4.60 -9.29 -1.00
C SER A 159 5.47 -8.50 -0.03
N PHE A 160 4.85 -7.84 0.96
CA PHE A 160 5.59 -7.09 1.97
C PHE A 160 6.37 -8.00 2.91
N GLU A 161 5.77 -9.09 3.36
CA GLU A 161 6.46 -10.14 4.12
C GLU A 161 7.67 -10.70 3.38
N HIS A 162 7.51 -11.02 2.10
CA HIS A 162 8.60 -11.54 1.26
C HIS A 162 9.73 -10.52 1.12
N TRP A 163 9.38 -9.24 0.94
CA TRP A 163 10.37 -8.17 0.89
C TRP A 163 11.11 -8.06 2.22
N LEU A 164 10.38 -8.05 3.35
CA LEU A 164 10.96 -7.97 4.70
C LEU A 164 11.91 -9.14 4.99
N GLN A 165 11.53 -10.37 4.63
CA GLN A 165 12.39 -11.56 4.78
C GLN A 165 13.68 -11.45 3.97
N LYS A 166 13.61 -10.88 2.76
CA LYS A 166 14.80 -10.64 1.93
C LYS A 166 15.72 -9.59 2.52
N GLN A 167 15.16 -8.50 3.07
CA GLN A 167 15.97 -7.45 3.70
C GLN A 167 16.60 -7.91 5.02
N PHE A 168 15.88 -8.74 5.79
CA PHE A 168 16.31 -9.20 7.11
C PHE A 168 16.41 -10.73 7.14
N PRO A 169 17.38 -11.34 6.44
CA PRO A 169 17.50 -12.80 6.33
C PRO A 169 17.83 -13.51 7.66
N LYS A 170 18.16 -12.74 8.71
CA LYS A 170 18.39 -13.26 10.07
C LYS A 170 17.13 -13.26 10.93
N ALA A 171 16.04 -12.66 10.46
CA ALA A 171 14.77 -12.65 11.17
C ALA A 171 14.24 -14.09 11.32
N GLN A 172 13.70 -14.40 12.49
CA GLN A 172 13.19 -15.72 12.86
C GLN A 172 11.68 -15.69 13.15
N THR A 173 11.17 -14.51 13.48
CA THR A 173 9.77 -14.31 13.85
C THR A 173 9.23 -13.09 13.14
N LEU A 174 7.99 -13.20 12.66
CA LEU A 174 7.18 -12.08 12.22
C LEU A 174 5.95 -12.00 13.12
N ALA A 175 5.72 -10.84 13.71
CA ALA A 175 4.61 -10.56 14.62
C ALA A 175 3.79 -9.37 14.12
N THR A 176 2.52 -9.32 14.49
CA THR A 176 1.57 -8.26 14.15
C THR A 176 0.51 -8.12 15.25
N PRO A 177 -0.12 -6.95 15.44
CA PRO A 177 -1.23 -6.81 16.37
C PRO A 177 -2.36 -7.80 16.05
N PHE A 178 -3.15 -8.14 17.07
CA PHE A 178 -4.31 -9.04 16.91
C PHE A 178 -5.55 -8.37 16.31
N ALA A 179 -5.53 -7.05 16.12
CA ALA A 179 -6.63 -6.22 15.67
C ALA A 179 -6.10 -5.02 14.88
N ASP A 180 -6.86 -4.56 13.89
CA ASP A 180 -6.57 -3.37 13.09
C ASP A 180 -7.90 -2.65 12.78
N PRO A 181 -8.00 -1.33 12.93
CA PRO A 181 -9.20 -0.55 12.60
C PRO A 181 -9.67 -0.67 11.15
N ILE A 182 -8.84 -1.17 10.23
CA ILE A 182 -9.27 -1.41 8.85
C ILE A 182 -10.25 -2.58 8.71
N ALA A 183 -10.35 -3.47 9.71
CA ALA A 183 -11.32 -4.55 9.71
C ALA A 183 -12.67 -4.10 10.31
N GLU A 184 -13.77 -4.69 9.86
CA GLU A 184 -15.11 -4.51 10.44
C GLU A 184 -15.18 -5.06 11.87
N SER A 185 -14.36 -6.06 12.19
CA SER A 185 -14.26 -6.63 13.53
C SER A 185 -12.90 -7.29 13.81
N ILE A 186 -12.63 -7.54 15.09
CA ILE A 186 -11.44 -8.28 15.54
C ILE A 186 -11.47 -9.71 14.95
N GLU A 187 -12.64 -10.34 14.91
CA GLU A 187 -12.81 -11.70 14.39
C GLU A 187 -12.48 -11.78 12.90
N GLU A 188 -12.89 -10.76 12.13
CA GLU A 188 -12.57 -10.66 10.71
C GLU A 188 -11.05 -10.55 10.50
N TYR A 189 -10.40 -9.62 11.22
CA TYR A 189 -8.96 -9.43 11.10
C TYR A 189 -8.18 -10.69 11.48
N GLN A 190 -8.56 -11.35 12.58
CA GLN A 190 -7.94 -12.61 12.98
C GLN A 190 -8.18 -13.74 11.98
N ALA A 191 -9.35 -13.80 11.34
CA ALA A 191 -9.61 -14.76 10.26
C ALA A 191 -8.71 -14.50 9.05
N PHE A 192 -8.52 -13.24 8.69
CA PHE A 192 -7.56 -12.82 7.66
C PHE A 192 -6.13 -13.23 8.01
N LEU A 193 -5.65 -12.92 9.23
CA LEU A 193 -4.31 -13.31 9.69
C LEU A 193 -4.11 -14.85 9.65
N LYS A 194 -5.09 -15.62 10.10
CA LYS A 194 -5.05 -17.09 10.02
C LYS A 194 -4.95 -17.58 8.58
N SER A 195 -5.65 -16.95 7.63
CA SER A 195 -5.56 -17.27 6.20
C SER A 195 -4.16 -17.03 5.62
N LEU A 196 -3.37 -16.16 6.25
CA LEU A 196 -1.98 -15.86 5.91
C LEU A 196 -0.96 -16.75 6.68
N GLY A 197 -1.43 -17.70 7.48
CA GLY A 197 -0.60 -18.64 8.24
C GLY A 197 -0.13 -18.10 9.60
N TYR A 198 -0.72 -17.01 10.09
CA TYR A 198 -0.42 -16.52 11.44
C TYR A 198 -1.21 -17.28 12.51
N SER A 199 -0.63 -17.34 13.70
CA SER A 199 -1.25 -17.91 14.89
C SER A 199 -1.11 -16.96 16.09
N PRO A 200 -2.02 -17.00 17.08
CA PRO A 200 -1.85 -16.22 18.30
C PRO A 200 -0.54 -16.57 19.00
N ILE A 201 0.24 -15.55 19.39
CA ILE A 201 1.49 -15.72 20.17
C ILE A 201 1.42 -15.03 21.53
N THR A 202 0.58 -14.01 21.68
CA THR A 202 0.22 -13.38 22.95
C THR A 202 -1.28 -13.05 22.94
N LYS A 203 -1.80 -12.46 24.03
CA LYS A 203 -3.20 -11.97 24.06
C LYS A 203 -3.45 -10.83 23.07
N ALA A 204 -2.41 -10.10 22.67
CA ALA A 204 -2.50 -8.89 21.84
C ALA A 204 -1.76 -9.00 20.51
N ALA A 205 -1.20 -10.17 20.16
CA ALA A 205 -0.40 -10.33 18.96
C ALA A 205 -0.55 -11.72 18.32
N PHE A 206 -0.50 -11.70 16.99
CA PHE A 206 -0.36 -12.86 16.13
C PHE A 206 1.06 -12.92 15.59
N GLY A 207 1.54 -14.12 15.27
CA GLY A 207 2.85 -14.29 14.67
C GLY A 207 3.01 -15.60 13.94
N LYS A 208 4.10 -15.68 13.19
CA LYS A 208 4.59 -16.88 12.53
C LYS A 208 6.11 -16.93 12.55
N LYS A 209 6.65 -18.14 12.45
CA LYS A 209 8.08 -18.36 12.23
C LYS A 209 8.43 -18.12 10.76
N LEU A 210 9.59 -17.54 10.54
CA LEU A 210 10.17 -17.28 9.22
C LEU A 210 11.15 -18.40 8.83
#